data_AF-A0A531ML26-F1
#
_entry.id   AF-A0A531ML26-F1
#
_cell.length_a   1.000
_cell.length_b   1.000
_cell.length_c   1.000
_cell.angle_alpha   90.00
_cell.angle_beta   90.00
_cell.angle_gamma   90.00
#
_symmetry.space_group_name_H-M   'P 1'
#
loop_
_entity.id
_entity.type
_entity.pdbx_description
1 polymer ?
#
loop_
_entity_poly.entity_id
_entity_poly.type
_entity_poly.pdbx_seq_one_letter_code
_entity_poly.pdbx_strand_id
1 'polypeptide(L)' 'MPSTVRLHRVLTTSPEKVYRAFLEADALAKWLPPNGFTCTVHH' A
#
# COMPACT_ATOMS: atom_id res chain seq x y z
N MET A 1 14.96 -6.35 -22.26
CA MET A 1 15.15 -5.66 -20.96
C MET A 1 14.37 -6.43 -19.91
N PRO A 2 14.94 -6.77 -18.74
CA PRO A 2 14.16 -7.39 -17.67
C PRO A 2 13.10 -6.40 -17.14
N SER A 3 11.85 -6.83 -17.08
CA SER A 3 10.68 -6.01 -16.66
C SER A 3 10.33 -6.16 -15.17
N THR A 4 11.26 -6.67 -14.36
CA THR A 4 11.03 -6.92 -12.94
C THR A 4 11.43 -5.72 -12.09
N VAL A 5 10.48 -5.21 -11.31
CA VAL A 5 10.73 -4.16 -10.30
C VAL A 5 10.69 -4.78 -8.90
N ARG A 6 11.69 -4.50 -8.06
CA ARG A 6 11.76 -4.95 -6.66
C ARG A 6 11.87 -3.74 -5.73
N LEU A 7 11.00 -3.67 -4.72
CA LEU A 7 10.96 -2.59 -3.74
C LEU A 7 11.22 -3.16 -2.34
N HIS A 8 12.22 -2.63 -1.64
CA HIS A 8 12.53 -2.96 -0.25
C HIS A 8 12.53 -1.67 0.58
N ARG A 9 11.85 -1.68 1.74
CA ARG A 9 11.73 -0.53 2.65
C ARG A 9 11.80 -1.00 4.09
N VAL A 10 12.41 -0.19 4.94
CA VAL A 10 12.41 -0.36 6.40
C VAL A 10 11.47 0.69 6.98
N LEU A 11 10.47 0.26 7.73
CA LEU A 11 9.45 1.13 8.32
C LEU A 11 9.48 1.00 9.84
N THR A 12 9.42 2.11 10.58
CA THR A 12 9.41 2.13 12.05
C THR A 12 8.01 1.84 12.59
N THR A 13 7.59 0.59 12.48
CA THR A 13 6.26 0.10 12.90
C THR A 13 6.29 -1.40 13.19
N SER A 14 5.22 -1.95 13.78
CA SER A 14 5.03 -3.40 13.87
C SER A 14 4.63 -4.00 12.50
N PRO A 15 4.96 -5.28 12.24
CA PRO A 15 4.57 -6.00 11.02
C PRO A 15 3.05 -6.05 10.81
N GLU A 16 2.27 -6.20 11.87
CA GLU A 16 0.81 -6.32 11.82
C GLU A 16 0.17 -5.04 11.27
N LYS A 17 0.71 -3.88 11.64
CA LYS A 17 0.23 -2.59 11.11
C LYS A 17 0.49 -2.46 9.61
N VAL A 18 1.63 -2.94 9.13
CA VAL A 18 1.93 -2.97 7.69
C VAL A 18 0.96 -3.93 7.00
N TYR A 19 0.79 -5.13 7.53
CA TYR A 19 -0.14 -6.11 6.95
C TYR A 19 -1.57 -5.55 6.82
N ARG A 20 -2.09 -4.93 7.90
CA ARG A 20 -3.40 -4.26 7.88
C ARG A 20 -3.48 -3.12 6.88
N ALA A 21 -2.41 -2.36 6.67
CA ALA A 21 -2.39 -1.27 5.68
C ALA A 21 -2.66 -1.77 4.24
N PHE A 22 -2.38 -3.05 3.96
CA PHE A 22 -2.63 -3.67 2.65
C PHE A 22 -3.96 -4.45 2.56
N LEU A 23 -4.70 -4.59 3.66
CA LEU A 23 -5.94 -5.36 3.70
C LEU A 23 -7.17 -4.52 4.06
N GLU A 24 -7.01 -3.52 4.92
CA GLU A 24 -8.12 -2.68 5.34
C GLU A 24 -8.44 -1.67 4.23
N ALA A 25 -9.70 -1.69 3.78
CA ALA A 25 -10.17 -0.87 2.66
C ALA A 25 -9.84 0.62 2.83
N ASP A 26 -10.11 1.18 4.02
CA ASP A 26 -9.84 2.58 4.33
C ASP A 26 -8.34 2.92 4.33
N ALA A 27 -7.50 1.96 4.73
CA ALA A 27 -6.06 2.14 4.70
C ALA A 27 -5.58 2.19 3.24
N LEU A 28 -5.97 1.21 2.42
CA LEU A 28 -5.65 1.17 0.99
C LEU A 28 -6.07 2.45 0.28
N ALA A 29 -7.31 2.89 0.48
CA ALA A 29 -7.83 4.12 -0.13
C ALA A 29 -7.02 5.38 0.24
N LYS A 30 -6.39 5.36 1.42
CA LYS A 30 -5.60 6.48 1.92
C LYS A 30 -4.16 6.54 1.42
N TRP A 31 -3.49 5.40 1.26
CA TRP A 31 -2.03 5.40 0.98
C TRP A 31 -1.65 4.84 -0.39
N LEU A 32 -2.46 3.93 -0.97
CA LEU A 32 -2.13 3.27 -2.23
C LEU A 32 -2.21 4.19 -3.47
N PRO A 33 -3.21 5.08 -3.62
CA PRO A 33 -3.29 5.89 -4.83
C PRO A 33 -2.10 6.86 -4.91
N PRO A 34 -1.49 7.04 -6.10
CA PRO A 34 -0.44 8.03 -6.29
C PRO A 34 -0.94 9.45 -6.03
N ASN A 35 -0.01 10.39 -5.85
CA ASN A 35 -0.34 11.80 -5.66
C ASN A 35 -1.24 12.34 -6.78
N GLY A 36 -2.34 13.00 -6.39
CA GLY A 36 -3.34 13.53 -7.32
C GLY A 36 -4.46 12.55 -7.70
N PHE A 37 -4.45 11.34 -7.16
CA PHE A 37 -5.48 10.32 -7.39
C PHE A 37 -6.24 9.98 -6.10
N THR A 38 -7.48 9.54 -6.28
CA THR A 38 -8.31 8.92 -5.24
C THR A 38 -8.72 7.53 -5.72
N CYS A 39 -9.00 6.61 -4.80
CA CYS A 39 -9.59 5.33 -5.16
C CYS A 39 -10.68 4.92 -4.17
N THR A 40 -11.55 4.02 -4.64
CA THR A 40 -12.60 3.38 -3.86
C THR A 40 -12.31 1.88 -3.87
N VAL A 41 -12.41 1.23 -2.71
CA VAL A 41 -12.26 -0.23 -2.60
C VAL A 41 -13.65 -0.86 -2.67
N HIS A 42 -13.80 -1.84 -3.55
CA HIS A 42 -15.04 -2.61 -3.72
C HIS A 42 -14.93 -3.97 -3.01
N HIS A 43 -16.07 -4.57 -2.67
CA HIS A 43 -16.20 -5.87 -2.02
C HIS A 43 -16.43 -7.00 -3.01
#